data_AF-A0A182YQT3-F1
#
_entry.id   AF-A0A182YQT3-F1
#
_cell.length_a   1.000
_cell.length_b   1.000
_cell.length_c   1.000
_cell.angle_alpha   90.00
_cell.angle_beta   90.00
_cell.angle_gamma   90.00
#
_symmetry.space_group_name_H-M   'P 1'
#
loop_
_entity.id
_entity.type
_entity.pdbx_description
1 polymer ?
#
loop_
_entity_poly.entity_id
_entity_poly.type
_entity_poly.pdbx_seq_one_letter_code
_entity_poly.pdbx_strand_id
1 'polypeptide(L)'
;MSGTNYSKDLDCATVRIDQHSTQLSYQNCSITLPQLCLYRETNLLQLHCDKDEFTTRYASYQQFCFSIRKSNWNSIEMIKLQTQFRLEVNVNGIFSIDSNRKGQLLVEMYDTSKDCSESSNVVYADQKESVHHAHKRDLEDSSVVQAILNKNLIPIISSNRQNFACIAQQRRQIVGDSLVTADGTGPSMYLYFDKARRKLFLTVYGDRWFWRENNSSAGFVCFTNTNDEQLHRPKTSKLHASRIKWGEPARNGWSDANRTIYKVELKDDGPPRPYWCEAHLVPDFALIQTDTVLAQRKANCKRYFAATIELLMNRSSIRGPESLRLKDYDSRVREYIKTRRKQQPDLKHIFDEIKTYEVKRVEDFWTSANNEWYMVRLLLHIVTKCGKKWDKPEHDESNEIGKTSFIGIFAGEFGFY
;
A
#
# COMPACT_ATOMS: atom_id res chain seq x y z
N MET A 1 -34.34 -61.22 -19.82
CA MET A 1 -34.57 -59.86 -19.33
C MET A 1 -33.39 -59.01 -19.75
N SER A 2 -33.71 -57.91 -20.45
CA SER A 2 -32.81 -57.12 -21.29
C SER A 2 -31.82 -56.30 -20.47
N GLY A 3 -30.56 -56.29 -20.90
CA GLY A 3 -29.51 -55.42 -20.37
C GLY A 3 -29.72 -53.97 -20.81
N THR A 4 -29.65 -53.05 -19.86
CA THR A 4 -29.67 -51.62 -20.12
C THR A 4 -28.38 -51.20 -20.82
N ASN A 5 -28.48 -50.94 -22.13
CA ASN A 5 -27.47 -50.25 -22.93
C ASN A 5 -27.21 -48.85 -22.36
N TYR A 6 -26.09 -48.66 -21.66
CA TYR A 6 -25.50 -47.32 -21.52
C TYR A 6 -24.97 -46.90 -22.90
N SER A 7 -25.63 -45.95 -23.55
CA SER A 7 -25.14 -45.34 -24.79
C SER A 7 -23.82 -44.62 -24.51
N LYS A 8 -22.75 -45.07 -25.14
CA LYS A 8 -21.37 -44.55 -25.01
C LYS A 8 -21.14 -43.20 -25.72
N ASP A 9 -22.20 -42.48 -26.08
CA ASP A 9 -22.10 -41.41 -27.09
C ASP A 9 -22.34 -40.00 -26.56
N LEU A 10 -22.51 -39.77 -25.25
CA LEU A 10 -22.84 -38.45 -24.68
C LEU A 10 -22.00 -38.07 -23.44
N ASP A 11 -20.68 -38.26 -23.50
CA ASP A 11 -19.78 -38.00 -22.36
C ASP A 11 -19.14 -36.60 -22.35
N CYS A 12 -19.31 -35.81 -23.43
CA CYS A 12 -18.73 -34.46 -23.51
C CYS A 12 -19.79 -33.36 -23.39
N ALA A 13 -19.57 -32.42 -22.47
CA ALA A 13 -20.45 -31.29 -22.26
C ALA A 13 -20.16 -30.15 -23.25
N THR A 14 -21.21 -29.53 -23.77
CA THR A 14 -21.17 -28.37 -24.66
C THR A 14 -22.08 -27.30 -24.10
N VAL A 15 -21.70 -26.03 -24.28
CA VAL A 15 -22.49 -24.89 -23.82
C VAL A 15 -23.05 -24.18 -25.05
N ARG A 16 -24.37 -24.12 -25.16
CA ARG A 16 -25.07 -23.35 -26.19
C ARG A 16 -25.44 -21.99 -25.60
N ILE A 17 -24.92 -20.93 -26.22
CA ILE A 17 -25.17 -19.55 -25.82
C ILE A 17 -26.06 -18.92 -26.90
N ASP A 18 -27.35 -18.85 -26.63
CA ASP A 18 -28.32 -18.10 -27.46
C ASP A 18 -28.64 -16.76 -26.77
N GLN A 19 -29.18 -15.78 -27.50
CA GLN A 19 -29.43 -14.41 -27.00
C GLN A 19 -30.29 -14.31 -25.73
N HIS A 20 -31.02 -15.38 -25.39
CA HIS A 20 -31.95 -15.43 -24.26
C HIS A 20 -31.70 -16.61 -23.31
N SER A 21 -30.74 -17.50 -23.58
CA SER A 21 -30.48 -18.63 -22.69
C SER A 21 -29.08 -19.22 -22.88
N THR A 22 -28.48 -19.64 -21.76
CA THR A 22 -27.29 -20.49 -21.75
C THR A 22 -27.72 -21.89 -21.34
N GLN A 23 -27.58 -22.86 -22.24
CA GLN A 23 -27.97 -24.24 -21.99
C GLN A 23 -26.75 -25.16 -22.06
N LEU A 24 -26.65 -26.07 -21.08
CA LEU A 24 -25.67 -27.15 -21.08
C LEU A 24 -26.29 -28.35 -21.80
N SER A 25 -25.60 -28.90 -22.80
CA SER A 25 -25.98 -30.14 -23.47
C SER A 25 -24.83 -31.13 -23.48
N TYR A 26 -25.13 -32.42 -23.52
CA TYR A 26 -24.12 -33.48 -23.63
C TYR A 26 -24.15 -34.06 -25.03
N GLN A 27 -22.99 -34.22 -25.64
CA GLN A 27 -22.80 -34.63 -27.03
C GLN A 27 -21.64 -35.63 -27.15
N ASN A 28 -21.52 -36.24 -28.33
CA ASN A 28 -20.41 -37.13 -28.63
C ASN A 28 -19.10 -36.35 -28.67
N CYS A 29 -18.11 -36.81 -27.90
CA CYS A 29 -16.79 -36.19 -27.79
C CYS A 29 -16.01 -36.08 -29.12
N SER A 30 -16.42 -36.84 -30.14
CA SER A 30 -15.79 -36.84 -31.47
C SER A 30 -16.27 -35.68 -32.36
N ILE A 31 -17.28 -34.93 -31.93
CA ILE A 31 -17.83 -33.80 -32.70
C ILE A 31 -16.91 -32.58 -32.57
N THR A 32 -16.51 -32.03 -33.70
CA THR A 32 -15.69 -30.81 -33.75
C THR A 32 -16.55 -29.57 -33.48
N LEU A 33 -16.30 -28.90 -32.36
CA LEU A 33 -16.98 -27.67 -31.95
C LEU A 33 -15.95 -26.59 -31.55
N PRO A 34 -16.32 -25.29 -31.59
CA PRO A 34 -15.52 -24.23 -30.97
C PRO A 34 -15.25 -24.53 -29.50
N GLN A 35 -13.99 -24.44 -29.08
CA GLN A 35 -13.57 -24.72 -27.71
C GLN A 35 -13.60 -23.44 -26.87
N LEU A 36 -14.19 -23.53 -25.67
CA LEU A 36 -14.10 -22.48 -24.66
C LEU A 36 -12.93 -22.78 -23.73
N CYS A 37 -11.83 -22.05 -23.90
CA CYS A 37 -10.69 -22.14 -22.99
C CYS A 37 -10.87 -21.18 -21.82
N LEU A 38 -10.84 -21.70 -20.59
CA LEU A 38 -10.86 -20.89 -19.37
C LEU A 38 -9.43 -20.69 -18.87
N TYR A 39 -8.98 -19.44 -18.84
CA TYR A 39 -7.74 -19.07 -18.18
C TYR A 39 -8.00 -18.91 -16.68
N ARG A 40 -7.23 -19.63 -15.85
CA ARG A 40 -7.32 -19.56 -14.39
C ARG A 40 -6.00 -19.08 -13.83
N GLU A 41 -5.98 -17.85 -13.33
CA GLU A 41 -4.88 -17.37 -12.48
C GLU A 41 -4.97 -17.99 -11.09
N THR A 42 -3.84 -18.04 -10.38
CA THR A 42 -3.79 -18.47 -8.98
C THR A 42 -4.71 -17.58 -8.12
N ASN A 43 -5.58 -18.21 -7.33
CA ASN A 43 -6.53 -17.46 -6.49
C ASN A 43 -5.91 -17.07 -5.16
N LEU A 44 -4.86 -17.77 -4.72
CA LEU A 44 -4.08 -17.44 -3.54
C LEU A 44 -3.18 -16.24 -3.79
N LEU A 45 -3.29 -15.26 -2.88
CA LEU A 45 -2.45 -14.08 -2.85
C LEU A 45 -1.80 -13.98 -1.47
N GLN A 46 -0.51 -13.65 -1.40
CA GLN A 46 0.16 -13.36 -0.14
C GLN A 46 0.15 -11.85 0.12
N LEU A 47 -1.05 -11.28 0.19
CA LEU A 47 -1.27 -9.87 0.51
C LEU A 47 -1.86 -9.76 1.91
N HIS A 48 -1.39 -8.78 2.69
CA HIS A 48 -1.89 -8.36 4.03
C HIS A 48 -2.04 -9.41 5.14
N CYS A 49 -1.87 -10.69 4.82
CA CYS A 49 -1.89 -11.81 5.75
C CYS A 49 -0.51 -12.04 6.35
N ASP A 50 -0.47 -12.81 7.45
CA ASP A 50 0.80 -13.12 8.10
C ASP A 50 1.63 -14.08 7.23
N LYS A 51 2.89 -14.28 7.63
CA LYS A 51 3.77 -15.21 6.93
C LYS A 51 3.11 -16.60 6.87
N ASP A 52 3.16 -17.22 5.68
CA ASP A 52 2.57 -18.53 5.40
C ASP A 52 1.02 -18.57 5.45
N GLU A 53 0.37 -17.40 5.41
CA GLU A 53 -1.06 -17.24 5.18
C GLU A 53 -1.33 -16.59 3.81
N PHE A 54 -2.53 -16.85 3.30
CA PHE A 54 -2.97 -16.41 1.99
C PHE A 54 -4.33 -15.74 2.08
N THR A 55 -4.54 -14.69 1.30
CA THR A 55 -5.85 -14.15 0.98
C THR A 55 -6.30 -14.63 -0.41
N THR A 56 -7.47 -14.19 -0.87
CA THR A 56 -8.03 -14.60 -2.16
C THR A 56 -8.44 -13.43 -3.03
N ARG A 57 -8.54 -13.67 -4.33
CA ARG A 57 -9.16 -12.71 -5.28
C ARG A 57 -10.67 -12.57 -5.13
N TYR A 58 -11.32 -13.45 -4.37
CA TYR A 58 -12.77 -13.39 -4.18
C TYR A 58 -13.10 -12.26 -3.20
N ALA A 59 -13.74 -11.20 -3.70
CA ALA A 59 -14.12 -10.02 -2.90
C ALA A 59 -14.83 -10.38 -1.57
N SER A 60 -15.72 -11.39 -1.59
CA SER A 60 -16.43 -11.88 -0.40
C SER A 60 -15.52 -12.45 0.70
N TYR A 61 -14.28 -12.81 0.36
CA TYR A 61 -13.32 -13.50 1.22
C TYR A 61 -12.00 -12.74 1.42
N GLN A 62 -11.85 -11.54 0.87
CA GLN A 62 -10.63 -10.72 1.01
C GLN A 62 -10.33 -10.30 2.45
N GLN A 63 -11.36 -10.21 3.29
CA GLN A 63 -11.24 -9.93 4.73
C GLN A 63 -10.69 -11.10 5.56
N PHE A 64 -10.47 -12.27 4.95
CA PHE A 64 -9.96 -13.45 5.61
C PHE A 64 -8.54 -13.79 5.14
N CYS A 65 -7.78 -14.33 6.07
CA CYS A 65 -6.50 -14.98 5.82
C CYS A 65 -6.64 -16.47 6.07
N PHE A 66 -6.14 -17.26 5.14
CA PHE A 66 -6.30 -18.70 5.08
C PHE A 66 -4.94 -19.37 5.17
N SER A 67 -4.84 -20.49 5.88
CA SER A 67 -3.60 -21.28 5.93
C SER A 67 -3.86 -22.75 6.19
N ILE A 68 -2.88 -23.58 5.84
CA ILE A 68 -2.82 -24.98 6.24
C ILE A 68 -1.55 -25.19 7.07
N ARG A 69 -1.73 -25.61 8.31
CA ARG A 69 -0.63 -25.76 9.28
C ARG A 69 -0.56 -27.19 9.82
N LYS A 70 0.65 -27.69 10.04
CA LYS A 70 0.88 -28.94 10.79
C LYS A 70 0.37 -28.81 12.22
N SER A 71 -0.29 -29.85 12.69
CA SER A 71 -0.83 -29.95 14.05
C SER A 71 -0.68 -31.36 14.59
N ASN A 72 -0.59 -31.47 15.91
CA ASN A 72 -0.53 -32.76 16.58
C ASN A 72 -1.93 -33.37 16.79
N TRP A 73 -2.00 -34.68 16.97
CA TRP A 73 -3.27 -35.41 17.12
C TRP A 73 -4.11 -34.96 18.32
N ASN A 74 -3.47 -34.60 19.45
CA ASN A 74 -4.17 -34.08 20.62
C ASN A 74 -4.88 -32.74 20.33
N SER A 75 -4.25 -31.85 19.57
CA SER A 75 -4.86 -30.57 19.16
C SER A 75 -6.01 -30.81 18.20
N ILE A 76 -5.90 -31.81 17.32
CA ILE A 76 -6.97 -32.20 16.40
C ILE A 76 -8.18 -32.75 17.17
N GLU A 77 -7.95 -33.57 18.19
CA GLU A 77 -9.01 -34.11 19.05
C GLU A 77 -9.72 -33.01 19.84
N MET A 78 -8.97 -32.05 20.39
CA MET A 78 -9.55 -30.86 21.03
C MET A 78 -10.37 -30.02 20.05
N ILE A 79 -9.89 -29.84 18.82
CA ILE A 79 -10.59 -29.12 17.77
C ILE A 79 -11.88 -29.87 17.36
N LYS A 80 -11.84 -31.20 17.26
CA LYS A 80 -13.04 -32.04 17.02
C LYS A 80 -14.08 -31.83 18.11
N LEU A 81 -13.67 -31.90 19.38
CA LEU A 81 -14.56 -31.69 20.53
C LEU A 81 -15.16 -30.27 20.52
N GLN A 82 -14.33 -29.24 20.33
CA GLN A 82 -14.81 -27.85 20.27
C GLN A 82 -15.82 -27.63 19.13
N THR A 83 -15.55 -28.19 17.95
CA THR A 83 -16.45 -28.11 16.78
C THR A 83 -17.76 -28.84 17.06
N GLN A 84 -17.69 -30.03 17.67
CA GLN A 84 -18.86 -30.85 18.02
C GLN A 84 -19.78 -30.13 19.02
N PHE A 85 -19.21 -29.41 19.99
CA PHE A 85 -19.97 -28.64 20.98
C PHE A 85 -20.37 -27.23 20.50
N ARG A 86 -20.05 -26.84 19.25
CA ARG A 86 -20.26 -25.49 18.70
C ARG A 86 -19.81 -24.38 19.65
N LEU A 87 -18.75 -24.64 20.43
CA LEU A 87 -18.15 -23.61 21.27
C LEU A 87 -17.52 -22.61 20.31
N GLU A 88 -18.06 -21.39 20.24
CA GLU A 88 -17.59 -20.35 19.32
C GLU A 88 -16.10 -20.10 19.52
N VAL A 89 -15.29 -20.58 18.58
CA VAL A 89 -13.86 -20.29 18.58
C VAL A 89 -13.68 -18.90 17.95
N ASN A 90 -13.48 -17.93 18.83
CA ASN A 90 -13.11 -16.53 18.54
C ASN A 90 -12.08 -16.40 17.40
N VAL A 91 -12.43 -15.61 16.39
CA VAL A 91 -11.57 -14.84 15.43
C VAL A 91 -10.57 -15.63 14.54
N ASN A 92 -10.09 -16.79 14.98
CA ASN A 92 -9.22 -17.75 14.29
C ASN A 92 -10.00 -19.07 14.13
N GLY A 93 -10.93 -19.08 13.18
CA GLY A 93 -11.82 -20.22 12.95
C GLY A 93 -11.14 -21.35 12.18
N ILE A 94 -11.65 -22.57 12.35
CA ILE A 94 -11.36 -23.67 11.43
C ILE A 94 -11.95 -23.32 10.06
N PHE A 95 -11.24 -23.65 8.98
CA PHE A 95 -11.71 -23.43 7.62
C PHE A 95 -13.00 -24.21 7.35
N SER A 96 -14.00 -23.59 6.74
CA SER A 96 -15.28 -24.24 6.39
C SER A 96 -15.54 -24.22 4.89
N ILE A 97 -16.05 -25.32 4.33
CA ILE A 97 -16.45 -25.40 2.92
C ILE A 97 -17.95 -25.17 2.81
N ASP A 98 -18.32 -23.96 2.44
CA ASP A 98 -19.72 -23.54 2.19
C ASP A 98 -20.01 -23.26 0.71
N SER A 99 -19.00 -23.37 -0.15
CA SER A 99 -19.07 -23.02 -1.57
C SER A 99 -17.98 -23.73 -2.37
N ASN A 100 -18.23 -23.94 -3.67
CA ASN A 100 -17.23 -24.50 -4.60
C ASN A 100 -15.94 -23.67 -4.63
N ARG A 101 -16.04 -22.34 -4.45
CA ARG A 101 -14.89 -21.44 -4.36
C ARG A 101 -13.98 -21.76 -3.17
N LYS A 102 -14.56 -22.06 -1.99
CA LYS A 102 -13.78 -22.48 -0.82
C LYS A 102 -13.23 -23.90 -0.96
N GLY A 103 -13.96 -24.80 -1.64
CA GLY A 103 -13.42 -26.11 -1.99
C GLY A 103 -12.17 -26.01 -2.88
N GLN A 104 -12.22 -25.17 -3.90
CA GLN A 104 -11.07 -24.87 -4.77
C GLN A 104 -9.91 -24.22 -3.99
N LEU A 105 -10.23 -23.28 -3.11
CA LEU A 105 -9.23 -22.61 -2.27
C LEU A 105 -8.50 -23.60 -1.36
N LEU A 106 -9.20 -24.59 -0.79
CA LEU A 106 -8.59 -25.62 0.04
C LEU A 106 -7.52 -26.42 -0.72
N VAL A 107 -7.83 -26.82 -1.97
CA VAL A 107 -6.89 -27.54 -2.83
C VAL A 107 -5.67 -26.67 -3.14
N GLU A 108 -5.88 -25.40 -3.53
CA GLU A 108 -4.75 -24.50 -3.80
C GLU A 108 -3.87 -24.27 -2.57
N MET A 109 -4.47 -24.14 -1.38
CA MET A 109 -3.71 -24.00 -0.13
C MET A 109 -2.91 -25.25 0.20
N TYR A 110 -3.47 -26.43 -0.09
CA TYR A 110 -2.81 -27.71 0.12
C TYR A 110 -1.58 -27.84 -0.79
N ASP A 111 -1.75 -27.58 -2.08
CA ASP A 111 -0.68 -27.65 -3.07
C ASP A 111 0.45 -26.65 -2.77
N THR A 112 0.09 -25.48 -2.23
CA THR A 112 1.06 -24.43 -1.89
C THR A 112 1.76 -24.68 -0.54
N SER A 113 1.19 -25.50 0.34
CA SER A 113 1.75 -25.77 1.66
C SER A 113 2.96 -26.70 1.57
N LYS A 114 4.17 -26.16 1.79
CA LYS A 114 5.42 -26.94 1.80
C LYS A 114 5.41 -28.10 2.80
N ASP A 115 4.70 -27.89 3.91
CA ASP A 115 4.65 -28.83 5.00
C ASP A 115 3.59 -29.92 4.81
N CYS A 116 2.55 -29.62 4.04
CA CYS A 116 1.35 -30.44 3.96
C CYS A 116 1.05 -31.00 2.56
N SER A 117 1.69 -30.51 1.50
CA SER A 117 1.45 -30.93 0.10
C SER A 117 1.72 -32.43 -0.15
N GLU A 118 2.60 -33.04 0.64
CA GLU A 118 2.88 -34.48 0.62
C GLU A 118 2.12 -35.25 1.73
N SER A 119 1.46 -34.52 2.63
CA SER A 119 0.76 -35.09 3.78
C SER A 119 -0.65 -35.51 3.40
N SER A 120 -0.98 -36.75 3.73
CA SER A 120 -2.25 -37.35 3.35
C SER A 120 -3.43 -37.03 4.27
N ASN A 121 -3.25 -36.12 5.23
CA ASN A 121 -4.21 -35.87 6.31
C ASN A 121 -4.44 -34.37 6.47
N VAL A 122 -5.36 -33.80 5.68
CA VAL A 122 -5.84 -32.42 5.87
C VAL A 122 -7.19 -32.43 6.55
N VAL A 123 -7.29 -31.71 7.66
CA VAL A 123 -8.44 -31.58 8.55
C VAL A 123 -9.02 -30.17 8.37
N TYR A 124 -10.30 -30.09 7.99
CA TYR A 124 -11.04 -28.83 7.88
C TYR A 124 -12.47 -29.03 8.41
N ALA A 125 -13.19 -27.95 8.71
CA ALA A 125 -14.54 -27.99 9.26
C ALA A 125 -15.64 -28.00 8.20
N ASP A 126 -16.73 -28.70 8.52
CA ASP A 126 -18.08 -28.57 7.99
C ASP A 126 -18.18 -28.29 6.47
N GLN A 127 -18.44 -29.33 5.69
CA GLN A 127 -19.11 -29.15 4.40
C GLN A 127 -20.56 -28.76 4.71
N LYS A 128 -20.84 -27.46 4.80
CA LYS A 128 -22.24 -27.01 4.83
C LYS A 128 -22.87 -27.51 3.54
N GLU A 129 -23.92 -28.33 3.64
CA GLU A 129 -24.68 -28.77 2.48
C GLU A 129 -25.01 -27.55 1.62
N SER A 130 -24.34 -27.45 0.47
CA SER A 130 -24.65 -26.45 -0.52
C SER A 130 -26.09 -26.72 -0.97
N VAL A 131 -27.00 -25.79 -0.70
CA VAL A 131 -28.42 -25.87 -1.07
C VAL A 131 -28.63 -25.85 -2.60
N HIS A 132 -27.56 -25.88 -3.40
CA HIS A 132 -27.68 -26.08 -4.84
C HIS A 132 -28.22 -27.49 -5.13
N HIS A 133 -29.42 -27.50 -5.72
CA HIS A 133 -30.29 -28.62 -6.07
C HIS A 133 -29.65 -29.76 -6.91
N ALA A 134 -28.35 -29.72 -7.21
CA ALA A 134 -27.69 -30.71 -8.06
C ALA A 134 -27.35 -32.03 -7.34
N HIS A 135 -27.19 -32.02 -6.01
CA HIS A 135 -26.79 -33.22 -5.25
C HIS A 135 -27.93 -33.93 -4.49
N LYS A 136 -29.18 -33.48 -4.65
CA LYS A 136 -30.31 -34.03 -3.89
C LYS A 136 -30.86 -35.36 -4.44
N ARG A 137 -30.34 -35.90 -5.54
CA ARG A 137 -30.85 -37.15 -6.14
C ARG A 137 -30.19 -38.43 -5.63
N ASP A 138 -29.07 -38.34 -4.91
CA ASP A 138 -28.31 -39.54 -4.49
C ASP A 138 -28.43 -39.85 -2.98
N LEU A 139 -29.30 -39.14 -2.24
CA LEU A 139 -29.41 -39.23 -0.77
C LEU A 139 -30.80 -39.69 -0.27
N GLU A 140 -31.64 -40.25 -1.14
CA GLU A 140 -32.95 -40.77 -0.72
C GLU A 140 -32.94 -42.19 -0.14
N ASP A 141 -31.79 -42.87 -0.05
CA ASP A 141 -31.71 -44.15 0.65
C ASP A 141 -30.66 -44.16 1.77
N SER A 142 -31.20 -44.25 2.99
CA SER A 142 -30.54 -44.60 4.27
C SER A 142 -29.97 -43.46 5.13
N SER A 143 -30.67 -43.22 6.26
CA SER A 143 -30.18 -42.66 7.53
C SER A 143 -30.09 -41.13 7.71
N VAL A 144 -31.24 -40.45 7.63
CA VAL A 144 -31.42 -39.04 8.08
C VAL A 144 -31.02 -38.80 9.55
N VAL A 145 -30.98 -39.86 10.38
CA VAL A 145 -30.54 -39.78 11.79
C VAL A 145 -29.01 -39.84 11.93
N GLN A 146 -28.27 -40.41 10.97
CA GLN A 146 -26.81 -40.47 11.00
C GLN A 146 -26.15 -39.19 10.43
N ALA A 147 -26.84 -38.49 9.52
CA ALA A 147 -26.36 -37.24 8.91
C ALA A 147 -26.30 -36.06 9.90
N ILE A 148 -27.16 -36.04 10.93
CA ILE A 148 -27.16 -34.98 11.96
C ILE A 148 -26.02 -35.19 12.98
N LEU A 149 -25.55 -36.42 13.15
CA LEU A 149 -24.44 -36.79 14.05
C LEU A 149 -23.05 -36.76 13.39
N ASN A 150 -22.97 -36.69 12.06
CA ASN A 150 -21.73 -36.73 11.29
C ASN A 150 -21.37 -35.39 10.63
N LYS A 151 -21.58 -34.26 11.31
CA LYS A 151 -20.88 -33.00 10.96
C LYS A 151 -19.42 -33.06 11.41
N ASN A 152 -18.72 -34.09 10.97
CA ASN A 152 -17.33 -34.35 11.29
C ASN A 152 -16.43 -33.54 10.35
N LEU A 153 -15.27 -33.12 10.86
CA LEU A 153 -14.16 -32.67 10.03
C LEU A 153 -13.93 -33.76 8.96
N ILE A 154 -14.05 -33.44 7.66
CA ILE A 154 -13.84 -34.43 6.61
C ILE A 154 -12.34 -34.46 6.31
N PRO A 155 -11.61 -35.54 6.65
CA PRO A 155 -10.24 -35.67 6.19
C PRO A 155 -10.25 -35.89 4.67
N ILE A 156 -9.43 -35.15 3.92
CA ILE A 156 -9.04 -35.61 2.58
C ILE A 156 -8.06 -36.76 2.84
N ILE A 157 -8.51 -38.00 2.65
CA ILE A 157 -7.74 -39.21 2.99
C ILE A 157 -6.72 -39.50 1.90
N SER A 158 -5.47 -39.73 2.29
CA SER A 158 -4.51 -40.56 1.54
C SER A 158 -3.78 -41.52 2.51
N SER A 159 -3.11 -42.51 1.94
CA SER A 159 -2.68 -43.77 2.56
C SER A 159 -1.44 -43.70 3.48
N ASN A 160 -1.01 -42.52 3.96
CA ASN A 160 0.27 -42.40 4.68
C ASN A 160 0.13 -42.15 6.19
N ARG A 161 0.81 -42.98 6.99
CA ARG A 161 0.81 -42.96 8.47
C ARG A 161 1.87 -42.00 9.03
N GLN A 162 1.67 -40.70 8.88
CA GLN A 162 2.51 -39.71 9.57
C GLN A 162 1.89 -39.31 10.92
N ASN A 163 2.73 -39.06 11.95
CA ASN A 163 2.33 -38.72 13.33
C ASN A 163 1.73 -37.31 13.51
N PHE A 164 1.32 -36.65 12.43
CA PHE A 164 0.72 -35.32 12.45
C PHE A 164 -0.43 -35.25 11.44
N ALA A 165 -1.32 -34.28 11.61
CA ALA A 165 -2.24 -33.89 10.55
C ALA A 165 -2.14 -32.39 10.28
N CYS A 166 -2.59 -31.99 9.11
CA CYS A 166 -2.62 -30.61 8.68
C CYS A 166 -4.01 -30.04 8.92
N ILE A 167 -4.10 -28.83 9.45
CA ILE A 167 -5.37 -28.18 9.75
C ILE A 167 -5.53 -26.96 8.86
N ALA A 168 -6.64 -26.90 8.13
CA ALA A 168 -7.03 -25.70 7.40
C ALA A 168 -7.69 -24.70 8.36
N GLN A 169 -7.19 -23.47 8.35
CA GLN A 169 -7.63 -22.38 9.22
C GLN A 169 -8.06 -21.18 8.39
N GLN A 170 -9.05 -20.44 8.90
CA GLN A 170 -9.44 -19.12 8.40
C GLN A 170 -9.43 -18.13 9.56
N ARG A 171 -8.75 -17.02 9.39
CA ARG A 171 -8.72 -15.91 10.34
C ARG A 171 -9.39 -14.70 9.72
N ARG A 172 -10.35 -14.11 10.42
CA ARG A 172 -10.91 -12.83 9.99
C ARG A 172 -9.95 -11.72 10.37
N GLN A 173 -9.35 -11.09 9.38
CA GLN A 173 -8.35 -10.05 9.58
C GLN A 173 -8.96 -8.65 9.57
N ILE A 174 -10.04 -8.45 8.82
CA ILE A 174 -10.77 -7.17 8.74
C ILE A 174 -12.13 -7.34 9.43
N VAL A 175 -12.35 -6.59 10.51
CA VAL A 175 -13.59 -6.60 11.29
C VAL A 175 -14.29 -5.25 11.09
N GLY A 176 -15.36 -5.24 10.31
CA GLY A 176 -16.01 -4.00 9.85
C GLY A 176 -15.31 -3.41 8.62
N ASP A 177 -15.50 -2.11 8.37
CA ASP A 177 -14.88 -1.36 7.25
C ASP A 177 -13.56 -0.67 7.65
N SER A 178 -13.06 -0.90 8.89
CA SER A 178 -11.88 -0.21 9.40
C SER A 178 -10.68 -1.14 9.48
N LEU A 179 -9.55 -0.69 8.92
CA LEU A 179 -8.23 -1.32 9.09
C LEU A 179 -7.59 -0.96 10.46
N VAL A 180 -8.33 -0.24 11.33
CA VAL A 180 -7.91 0.09 12.68
C VAL A 180 -8.02 -1.15 13.56
N THR A 181 -6.89 -1.60 14.09
CA THR A 181 -6.83 -2.66 15.10
C THR A 181 -7.46 -2.17 16.41
N ALA A 182 -7.96 -3.10 17.24
CA ALA A 182 -8.63 -2.79 18.51
C ALA A 182 -7.77 -2.02 19.54
N ASP A 183 -6.46 -1.91 19.30
CA ASP A 183 -5.48 -1.15 20.09
C ASP A 183 -5.19 0.26 19.54
N GLY A 184 -5.88 0.69 18.47
CA GLY A 184 -5.73 2.00 17.85
C GLY A 184 -4.55 2.11 16.86
N THR A 185 -3.84 1.03 16.55
CA THR A 185 -2.68 1.03 15.64
C THR A 185 -3.01 0.60 14.21
N GLY A 186 -3.82 1.40 13.53
CA GLY A 186 -4.07 1.24 12.09
C GLY A 186 -2.82 1.48 11.22
N PRO A 187 -2.84 1.05 9.95
CA PRO A 187 -1.75 1.32 9.01
C PRO A 187 -1.54 2.83 8.86
N SER A 188 -0.32 3.29 9.10
CA SER A 188 -0.03 4.72 9.11
C SER A 188 1.45 5.00 8.82
N MET A 189 1.74 6.24 8.44
CA MET A 189 3.08 6.70 8.14
C MET A 189 3.34 8.04 8.82
N TYR A 190 4.53 8.20 9.40
CA TYR A 190 4.96 9.45 10.03
C TYR A 190 6.36 9.82 9.57
N LEU A 191 6.47 11.01 8.99
CA LEU A 191 7.73 11.56 8.50
C LEU A 191 8.29 12.57 9.51
N TYR A 192 9.57 12.44 9.84
CA TYR A 192 10.23 13.26 10.86
C TYR A 192 11.62 13.71 10.42
N PHE A 193 11.89 15.01 10.54
CA PHE A 193 13.21 15.57 10.27
C PHE A 193 13.98 15.85 11.56
N ASP A 194 15.02 15.07 11.80
CA ASP A 194 16.00 15.29 12.86
C ASP A 194 16.89 16.47 12.48
N LYS A 195 16.57 17.65 13.04
CA LYS A 195 17.29 18.91 12.78
C LYS A 195 18.76 18.84 13.22
N ALA A 196 19.05 18.14 14.33
CA ALA A 196 20.40 18.05 14.90
C ALA A 196 21.31 17.18 14.01
N ARG A 197 20.80 16.02 13.58
CA ARG A 197 21.57 15.09 12.73
C ARG A 197 21.42 15.33 11.23
N ARG A 198 20.53 16.24 10.83
CA ARG A 198 20.17 16.55 9.44
C ARG A 198 19.76 15.30 8.67
N LYS A 199 18.87 14.51 9.27
CA LYS A 199 18.37 13.25 8.70
C LYS A 199 16.86 13.23 8.69
N LEU A 200 16.30 12.68 7.62
CA LEU A 200 14.86 12.48 7.46
C LEU A 200 14.54 10.99 7.69
N PHE A 201 13.60 10.75 8.58
CA PHE A 201 13.18 9.41 8.99
C PHE A 201 11.68 9.24 8.72
N LEU A 202 11.32 8.11 8.12
CA LEU A 202 9.94 7.69 7.96
C LEU A 202 9.69 6.51 8.91
N THR A 203 8.68 6.64 9.77
CA THR A 203 8.15 5.53 10.55
C THR A 203 6.91 5.00 9.84
N VAL A 204 6.87 3.70 9.60
CA VAL A 204 5.74 3.00 8.99
C VAL A 204 5.15 2.04 10.02
N TYR A 205 3.84 2.09 10.19
CA TYR A 205 3.06 1.15 11.00
C TYR A 205 2.20 0.28 10.10
N GLY A 206 2.17 -1.03 10.38
CA GLY A 206 1.29 -1.96 9.67
C GLY A 206 1.63 -2.09 8.18
N ASP A 207 2.92 -2.13 7.83
CA ASP A 207 3.42 -2.18 6.44
C ASP A 207 2.89 -3.37 5.61
N ARG A 208 2.38 -4.42 6.27
CA ARG A 208 1.68 -5.55 5.63
C ARG A 208 0.43 -5.12 4.86
N TRP A 209 -0.20 -4.02 5.28
CA TRP A 209 -1.40 -3.47 4.64
C TRP A 209 -1.10 -2.60 3.44
N PHE A 210 0.17 -2.40 3.09
CA PHE A 210 0.53 -1.56 1.96
C PHE A 210 0.55 -2.39 0.68
N TRP A 211 -0.03 -1.86 -0.38
CA TRP A 211 0.03 -2.45 -1.70
C TRP A 211 1.48 -2.46 -2.20
N ARG A 212 1.88 -3.58 -2.80
CA ARG A 212 3.23 -3.85 -3.27
C ARG A 212 3.18 -4.40 -4.67
N GLU A 213 3.97 -3.82 -5.57
CA GLU A 213 4.15 -4.37 -6.92
C GLU A 213 4.91 -5.71 -6.87
N ASN A 214 5.84 -5.85 -5.92
CA ASN A 214 6.58 -7.08 -5.66
C ASN A 214 6.99 -7.20 -4.17
N ASN A 215 7.39 -8.40 -3.76
CA ASN A 215 7.76 -8.71 -2.37
C ASN A 215 8.98 -7.92 -1.84
N SER A 216 9.82 -7.38 -2.74
CA SER A 216 10.98 -6.56 -2.37
C SER A 216 10.66 -5.08 -2.22
N SER A 217 9.50 -4.62 -2.72
CA SER A 217 9.05 -3.24 -2.57
C SER A 217 8.60 -2.95 -1.13
N ALA A 218 8.82 -1.71 -0.70
CA ALA A 218 8.45 -1.26 0.65
C ALA A 218 6.95 -0.94 0.77
N GLY A 219 6.21 -0.90 -0.35
CA GLY A 219 4.78 -0.57 -0.40
C GLY A 219 4.46 0.93 -0.29
N PHE A 220 5.46 1.80 -0.29
CA PHE A 220 5.29 3.25 -0.27
C PHE A 220 6.33 3.93 -1.16
N VAL A 221 6.06 5.18 -1.54
CA VAL A 221 6.99 6.03 -2.29
C VAL A 221 7.10 7.38 -1.59
N CYS A 222 8.33 7.86 -1.40
CA CYS A 222 8.58 9.21 -0.92
C CYS A 222 8.87 10.14 -2.08
N PHE A 223 8.54 11.42 -1.91
CA PHE A 223 8.66 12.46 -2.91
C PHE A 223 9.33 13.71 -2.34
N THR A 224 9.92 14.49 -3.22
CA THR A 224 10.37 15.85 -2.95
C THR A 224 10.27 16.69 -4.20
N ASN A 225 9.95 17.97 -4.02
CA ASN A 225 9.92 18.94 -5.12
C ASN A 225 11.26 19.68 -5.16
N THR A 226 12.00 19.53 -6.27
CA THR A 226 13.25 20.29 -6.47
C THR A 226 13.00 21.64 -7.11
N ASN A 227 12.15 21.74 -8.13
CA ASN A 227 12.08 22.90 -9.03
C ASN A 227 10.67 23.26 -9.56
N ASP A 228 9.58 22.94 -8.84
CA ASP A 228 8.17 23.09 -9.25
C ASP A 228 7.74 22.31 -10.51
N GLU A 229 8.67 22.02 -11.41
CA GLU A 229 8.45 21.19 -12.61
C GLU A 229 8.85 19.72 -12.39
N GLN A 230 9.67 19.40 -11.37
CA GLN A 230 10.24 18.06 -11.21
C GLN A 230 10.04 17.48 -9.82
N LEU A 231 9.16 16.48 -9.78
CA LEU A 231 8.99 15.56 -8.67
C LEU A 231 10.15 14.55 -8.66
N HIS A 232 10.88 14.45 -7.55
CA HIS A 232 11.90 13.43 -7.37
C HIS A 232 11.48 12.39 -6.34
N ARG A 233 11.91 11.15 -6.58
CA ARG A 233 11.74 10.02 -5.65
C ARG A 233 13.05 9.80 -4.88
N PRO A 234 13.23 10.36 -3.68
CA PRO A 234 14.39 10.07 -2.84
C PRO A 234 14.50 8.58 -2.52
N LYS A 235 15.72 8.06 -2.41
CA LYS A 235 15.95 6.68 -2.00
C LYS A 235 15.60 6.51 -0.52
N THR A 236 15.02 5.36 -0.21
CA THR A 236 14.60 4.99 1.13
C THR A 236 15.34 3.73 1.55
N SER A 237 15.92 3.73 2.76
CA SER A 237 16.70 2.60 3.28
C SER A 237 16.15 2.16 4.63
N LYS A 238 15.77 0.88 4.74
CA LYS A 238 15.27 0.30 6.00
C LYS A 238 16.38 0.32 7.04
N LEU A 239 16.10 0.84 8.23
CA LEU A 239 17.02 0.78 9.35
C LEU A 239 16.86 -0.57 10.06
N HIS A 240 17.98 -1.23 10.33
CA HIS A 240 17.97 -2.46 11.12
C HIS A 240 17.56 -2.17 12.57
N ALA A 241 16.70 -3.02 13.11
CA ALA A 241 16.18 -2.93 14.49
C ALA A 241 17.31 -2.86 15.53
N SER A 242 18.46 -3.49 15.29
CA SER A 242 19.63 -3.45 16.17
C SER A 242 20.25 -2.06 16.37
N ARG A 243 19.92 -1.09 15.51
CA ARG A 243 20.40 0.31 15.60
C ARG A 243 19.39 1.24 16.26
N ILE A 244 18.24 0.73 16.70
CA ILE A 244 17.17 1.52 17.30
C ILE A 244 17.07 1.10 18.76
N LYS A 245 17.44 1.99 19.67
CA LYS A 245 17.18 1.80 21.10
C LYS A 245 15.73 2.20 21.35
N TRP A 246 14.86 1.22 21.43
CA TRP A 246 13.47 1.44 21.82
C TRP A 246 13.41 1.74 23.32
N GLY A 247 12.72 2.81 23.70
CA GLY A 247 12.25 2.96 25.08
C GLY A 247 11.26 1.85 25.38
N GLU A 248 11.24 1.41 26.65
CA GLU A 248 10.58 0.24 27.22
C GLU A 248 9.52 -0.49 26.37
N PRO A 249 9.60 -1.84 26.26
CA PRO A 249 8.58 -2.62 25.57
C PRO A 249 7.20 -2.38 26.20
N ALA A 250 6.17 -2.31 25.37
CA ALA A 250 4.79 -2.17 25.83
C ALA A 250 4.47 -3.22 26.90
N ARG A 251 3.90 -2.78 28.04
CA ARG A 251 3.60 -3.57 29.26
C ARG A 251 2.79 -4.87 29.05
N ASN A 252 2.28 -5.11 27.83
CA ASN A 252 1.31 -6.17 27.55
C ASN A 252 1.85 -7.27 26.62
N GLY A 253 3.17 -7.40 26.44
CA GLY A 253 3.78 -8.51 25.68
C GLY A 253 3.39 -8.57 24.19
N TRP A 254 2.65 -7.57 23.69
CA TRP A 254 2.41 -7.37 22.28
C TRP A 254 3.61 -6.65 21.69
N SER A 255 4.33 -7.43 20.90
CA SER A 255 5.56 -7.06 20.23
C SER A 255 5.44 -5.74 19.47
N ASP A 256 6.49 -4.92 19.58
CA ASP A 256 6.90 -3.82 18.69
C ASP A 256 7.05 -4.25 17.20
N ALA A 257 6.42 -5.34 16.76
CA ALA A 257 6.57 -6.03 15.49
C ALA A 257 6.00 -5.30 14.27
N ASN A 258 5.10 -4.32 14.46
CA ASN A 258 4.43 -3.65 13.35
C ASN A 258 5.01 -2.29 12.96
N ARG A 259 6.13 -1.89 13.56
CA ARG A 259 6.80 -0.61 13.28
C ARG A 259 8.11 -0.81 12.54
N THR A 260 8.26 -0.17 11.38
CA THR A 260 9.53 -0.13 10.64
C THR A 260 9.98 1.32 10.44
N ILE A 261 11.26 1.61 10.69
CA ILE A 261 11.84 2.93 10.40
C ILE A 261 12.71 2.87 9.14
N TYR A 262 12.54 3.85 8.27
CA TYR A 262 13.34 4.06 7.07
C TYR A 262 14.08 5.40 7.17
N LYS A 263 15.31 5.43 6.65
CA LYS A 263 16.01 6.68 6.36
C LYS A 263 15.69 7.11 4.94
N VAL A 264 15.19 8.33 4.78
CA VAL A 264 14.92 8.97 3.49
C VAL A 264 16.14 9.81 3.11
N GLU A 265 16.64 9.64 1.89
CA GLU A 265 17.79 10.39 1.39
C GLU A 265 17.40 11.83 1.05
N LEU A 266 18.03 12.79 1.73
CA LEU A 266 17.85 14.20 1.43
C LEU A 266 18.60 14.57 0.14
N LYS A 267 17.89 15.29 -0.74
CA LYS A 267 18.43 15.77 -2.02
C LYS A 267 19.25 17.04 -1.82
N ASP A 268 20.46 17.02 -2.39
CA ASP A 268 21.43 18.10 -2.61
C ASP A 268 21.69 19.14 -1.49
N ASP A 269 22.77 19.89 -1.64
CA ASP A 269 23.13 21.00 -0.75
C ASP A 269 22.33 22.25 -1.15
N GLY A 270 21.08 22.36 -0.67
CA GLY A 270 20.13 23.41 -1.06
C GLY A 270 19.29 23.99 0.10
N PRO A 271 18.29 24.84 -0.21
CA PRO A 271 17.32 25.31 0.79
C PRO A 271 16.55 24.13 1.39
N PRO A 272 15.86 24.33 2.53
CA PRO A 272 14.82 23.40 2.98
C PRO A 272 13.85 23.07 1.84
N ARG A 273 13.57 21.79 1.64
CA ARG A 273 12.63 21.30 0.63
C ARG A 273 11.49 20.53 1.29
N PRO A 274 10.30 20.54 0.69
CA PRO A 274 9.21 19.68 1.13
C PRO A 274 9.51 18.22 0.79
N TYR A 275 9.22 17.35 1.74
CA TYR A 275 9.23 15.90 1.60
C TYR A 275 7.92 15.33 2.13
N TRP A 276 7.38 14.33 1.45
CA TRP A 276 6.23 13.55 1.90
C TRP A 276 6.34 12.13 1.36
N CYS A 277 5.57 11.21 1.91
CA CYS A 277 5.48 9.85 1.41
C CYS A 277 4.03 9.40 1.28
N GLU A 278 3.77 8.54 0.29
CA GLU A 278 2.44 8.03 -0.07
C GLU A 278 2.46 6.51 -0.16
N ALA A 279 1.36 5.88 0.25
CA ALA A 279 1.14 4.44 0.13
C ALA A 279 -0.34 4.18 -0.17
N HIS A 280 -0.61 3.10 -0.90
CA HIS A 280 -1.96 2.60 -1.10
C HIS A 280 -2.18 1.43 -0.15
N LEU A 281 -3.34 1.38 0.48
CA LEU A 281 -3.71 0.29 1.37
C LEU A 281 -4.36 -0.85 0.59
N VAL A 282 -4.28 -2.07 1.11
CA VAL A 282 -5.09 -3.21 0.65
C VAL A 282 -6.12 -3.53 1.73
N PRO A 283 -7.36 -3.90 1.37
CA PRO A 283 -7.78 -4.33 0.02
C PRO A 283 -8.32 -3.21 -0.91
N ASP A 284 -8.58 -2.02 -0.39
CA ASP A 284 -9.41 -0.98 -1.05
C ASP A 284 -8.62 0.05 -1.87
N PHE A 285 -7.29 -0.03 -1.90
CA PHE A 285 -6.42 0.96 -2.52
C PHE A 285 -6.57 2.37 -1.94
N ALA A 286 -7.00 2.49 -0.68
CA ALA A 286 -7.06 3.80 -0.03
C ALA A 286 -5.68 4.45 0.05
N LEU A 287 -5.58 5.71 -0.38
CA LEU A 287 -4.35 6.48 -0.31
C LEU A 287 -4.14 6.99 1.12
N ILE A 288 -2.96 6.69 1.69
CA ILE A 288 -2.46 7.36 2.89
C ILE A 288 -1.22 8.17 2.55
N GLN A 289 -1.14 9.36 3.14
CA GLN A 289 -0.06 10.31 2.90
C GLN A 289 0.45 10.85 4.24
N THR A 290 1.76 11.09 4.33
CA THR A 290 2.34 11.78 5.47
C THR A 290 2.13 13.29 5.36
N ASP A 291 2.16 13.98 6.50
CA ASP A 291 2.37 15.42 6.49
C ASP A 291 3.64 15.79 5.72
N THR A 292 3.60 16.97 5.08
CA THR A 292 4.76 17.48 4.35
C THR A 292 5.77 18.07 5.33
N VAL A 293 6.99 17.55 5.31
CA VAL A 293 8.09 17.97 6.19
C VAL A 293 9.13 18.76 5.40
N LEU A 294 9.46 19.96 5.87
CA LEU A 294 10.57 20.74 5.35
C LEU A 294 11.89 20.23 5.92
N ALA A 295 12.78 19.73 5.06
CA ALA A 295 14.06 19.17 5.47
C ALA A 295 15.22 19.68 4.60
N GLN A 296 16.42 19.76 5.19
CA GLN A 296 17.64 20.20 4.52
C GLN A 296 18.84 19.33 4.88
N ARG A 297 19.68 18.99 3.88
CA ARG A 297 20.83 18.09 4.04
C ARG A 297 21.98 18.72 4.82
N LYS A 298 22.27 20.00 4.58
CA LYS A 298 23.30 20.77 5.30
C LYS A 298 22.73 22.11 5.71
N ALA A 299 23.08 22.55 6.92
CA ALA A 299 22.98 23.96 7.28
C ALA A 299 24.00 24.74 6.45
N ASN A 300 23.62 25.15 5.25
CA ASN A 300 24.37 26.16 4.55
C ASN A 300 24.01 27.50 5.19
N CYS A 301 25.02 28.28 5.59
CA CYS A 301 24.81 29.64 6.07
C CYS A 301 24.32 30.62 4.95
N LYS A 302 24.03 30.08 3.76
CA LYS A 302 23.34 30.77 2.68
C LYS A 302 21.92 31.09 3.13
N ARG A 303 21.47 32.32 2.88
CA ARG A 303 20.06 32.69 3.04
C ARG A 303 19.35 32.54 1.71
N TYR A 304 18.12 32.08 1.78
CA TYR A 304 17.28 31.81 0.62
C TYR A 304 16.09 32.76 0.68
N PHE A 305 15.86 33.50 -0.39
CA PHE A 305 14.77 34.44 -0.54
C PHE A 305 13.98 34.10 -1.80
N ALA A 306 12.69 34.41 -1.79
CA ALA A 306 11.87 34.43 -2.97
C ALA A 306 11.61 35.90 -3.35
N ALA A 307 11.72 36.21 -4.64
CA ALA A 307 11.42 37.54 -5.16
C ALA A 307 10.73 37.43 -6.51
N THR A 308 9.80 38.35 -6.77
CA THR A 308 9.19 38.49 -8.09
C THR A 308 9.88 39.61 -8.86
N ILE A 309 10.16 39.38 -10.14
CA ILE A 309 10.60 40.44 -11.06
C ILE A 309 9.69 40.47 -12.28
N GLU A 310 9.62 41.63 -12.90
CA GLU A 310 8.90 41.83 -14.15
C GLU A 310 9.90 42.15 -15.26
N LEU A 311 9.84 41.37 -16.33
CA LEU A 311 10.69 41.53 -17.51
C LEU A 311 9.85 41.95 -18.71
N LEU A 312 10.21 43.07 -19.32
CA LEU A 312 9.68 43.48 -20.61
C LEU A 312 10.40 42.74 -21.74
N MET A 313 9.65 42.10 -22.63
CA MET A 313 10.16 41.29 -23.73
C MET A 313 9.54 41.71 -25.06
N ASN A 314 10.39 41.88 -26.08
CA ASN A 314 9.93 42.12 -27.45
C ASN A 314 9.55 40.80 -28.11
N ARG A 315 8.44 40.79 -28.84
CA ARG A 315 7.92 39.62 -29.57
C ARG A 315 8.70 39.30 -30.85
N SER A 316 9.78 40.02 -31.14
CA SER A 316 10.71 39.71 -32.24
C SER A 316 11.45 38.38 -32.06
N SER A 317 11.35 37.77 -30.88
CA SER A 317 11.77 36.39 -30.65
C SER A 317 10.66 35.42 -31.05
N ILE A 318 10.97 34.42 -31.88
CA ILE A 318 10.05 33.42 -32.49
C ILE A 318 9.18 32.64 -31.46
N ARG A 319 9.40 32.85 -30.16
CA ARG A 319 8.77 32.11 -29.06
C ARG A 319 8.02 33.09 -28.14
N GLY A 320 6.70 32.95 -28.08
CA GLY A 320 5.87 33.63 -27.08
C GLY A 320 6.11 33.06 -25.67
N PRO A 321 5.59 33.73 -24.62
CA PRO A 321 5.80 33.35 -23.22
C PRO A 321 5.41 31.89 -22.92
N GLU A 322 4.35 31.39 -23.55
CA GLU A 322 3.88 30.01 -23.39
C GLU A 322 4.82 28.95 -23.96
N SER A 323 5.70 29.34 -24.88
CA SER A 323 6.62 28.43 -25.57
C SER A 323 8.06 28.49 -25.02
N LEU A 324 8.32 29.39 -24.07
CA LEU A 324 9.61 29.53 -23.43
C LEU A 324 9.71 28.60 -22.23
N ARG A 325 10.84 27.90 -22.12
CA ARG A 325 11.17 27.12 -20.92
C ARG A 325 11.73 28.05 -19.84
N LEU A 326 11.64 27.67 -18.56
CA LEU A 326 12.20 28.46 -17.46
C LEU A 326 13.68 28.87 -17.70
N LYS A 327 14.48 27.94 -18.26
CA LYS A 327 15.90 28.18 -18.60
C LYS A 327 16.12 29.28 -19.63
N ASP A 328 15.14 29.53 -20.51
CA ASP A 328 15.26 30.56 -21.55
C ASP A 328 15.26 31.97 -20.90
N TYR A 329 14.63 32.11 -19.72
CA TYR A 329 14.61 33.35 -18.95
C TYR A 329 15.92 33.63 -18.19
N ASP A 330 16.73 32.62 -17.86
CA ASP A 330 17.95 32.78 -17.05
C ASP A 330 18.92 33.83 -17.62
N SER A 331 19.03 33.88 -18.95
CA SER A 331 19.88 34.85 -19.66
C SER A 331 19.35 36.29 -19.51
N ARG A 332 18.02 36.46 -19.59
CA ARG A 332 17.32 37.74 -19.48
C ARG A 332 17.34 38.27 -18.05
N VAL A 333 17.12 37.39 -17.07
CA VAL A 333 17.27 37.73 -15.65
C VAL A 333 18.69 38.23 -15.36
N ARG A 334 19.71 37.53 -15.90
CA ARG A 334 21.10 37.93 -15.72
C ARG A 334 21.39 39.32 -16.29
N GLU A 335 20.84 39.62 -17.46
CA GLU A 335 20.96 40.93 -18.09
C GLU A 335 20.23 42.00 -17.27
N TYR A 336 19.00 41.73 -16.84
CA TYR A 336 18.20 42.63 -16.00
C TYR A 336 18.94 43.00 -14.70
N ILE A 337 19.47 42.02 -13.97
CA ILE A 337 20.21 42.25 -12.72
C ILE A 337 21.49 43.06 -13.00
N LYS A 338 22.21 42.77 -14.09
CA LYS A 338 23.41 43.54 -14.48
C LYS A 338 23.08 45.00 -14.78
N THR A 339 21.98 45.25 -15.50
CA THR A 339 21.54 46.61 -15.85
C THR A 339 21.09 47.37 -14.60
N ARG A 340 20.28 46.75 -13.74
CA ARG A 340 19.87 47.34 -12.46
C ARG A 340 21.05 47.68 -11.55
N ARG A 341 22.05 46.80 -11.47
CA ARG A 341 23.29 47.06 -10.70
C ARG A 341 24.06 48.28 -11.20
N LYS A 342 24.03 48.56 -12.51
CA LYS A 342 24.65 49.77 -13.09
C LYS A 342 23.82 51.04 -12.82
N GLN A 343 22.49 50.92 -12.90
CA GLN A 343 21.56 52.04 -12.73
C GLN A 343 21.37 52.45 -11.26
N GLN A 344 21.59 51.54 -10.31
CA GLN A 344 21.39 51.77 -8.88
C GLN A 344 22.70 51.49 -8.10
N PRO A 345 23.70 52.38 -8.20
CA PRO A 345 25.00 52.19 -7.56
C PRO A 345 24.89 52.10 -6.03
N ASP A 346 23.91 52.77 -5.42
CA ASP A 346 23.69 52.75 -3.97
C ASP A 346 23.31 51.35 -3.45
N LEU A 347 22.68 50.53 -4.29
CA LEU A 347 22.28 49.16 -3.97
C LEU A 347 23.34 48.12 -4.36
N LYS A 348 24.53 48.55 -4.79
CA LYS A 348 25.61 47.64 -5.22
C LYS A 348 25.94 46.59 -4.17
N HIS A 349 25.94 46.97 -2.90
CA HIS A 349 26.17 46.07 -1.77
C HIS A 349 25.15 44.92 -1.70
N ILE A 350 23.87 45.16 -2.03
CA ILE A 350 22.83 44.12 -2.08
C ILE A 350 23.09 43.15 -3.23
N PHE A 351 23.40 43.67 -4.42
CA PHE A 351 23.71 42.83 -5.58
C PHE A 351 24.98 41.99 -5.36
N ASP A 352 25.95 42.50 -4.60
CA ASP A 352 27.20 41.80 -4.27
C ASP A 352 26.98 40.65 -3.28
N GLU A 353 25.92 40.70 -2.47
CA GLU A 353 25.50 39.61 -1.58
C GLU A 353 24.82 38.47 -2.34
N ILE A 354 24.21 38.72 -3.50
CA ILE A 354 23.57 37.68 -4.30
C ILE A 354 24.63 36.73 -4.86
N LYS A 355 24.59 35.47 -4.44
CA LYS A 355 25.49 34.41 -4.92
C LYS A 355 24.96 33.74 -6.19
N THR A 356 23.69 33.35 -6.17
CA THR A 356 23.00 32.73 -7.29
C THR A 356 21.53 33.14 -7.28
N TYR A 357 20.91 33.16 -8.45
CA TYR A 357 19.47 33.28 -8.62
C TYR A 357 19.03 32.24 -9.63
N GLU A 358 17.81 31.72 -9.47
CA GLU A 358 17.24 30.70 -10.33
C GLU A 358 15.76 31.03 -10.57
N VAL A 359 15.32 31.01 -11.83
CA VAL A 359 13.91 31.19 -12.19
C VAL A 359 13.16 29.92 -11.81
N LYS A 360 12.11 30.06 -11.00
CA LYS A 360 11.30 28.94 -10.53
C LYS A 360 9.98 28.79 -11.26
N ARG A 361 9.33 29.91 -11.56
CA ARG A 361 8.00 29.90 -12.16
C ARG A 361 7.73 31.18 -12.93
N VAL A 362 6.91 31.07 -13.97
CA VAL A 362 6.20 32.20 -14.56
C VAL A 362 4.91 32.39 -13.77
N GLU A 363 4.80 33.48 -13.02
CA GLU A 363 3.59 33.79 -12.24
C GLU A 363 2.46 34.26 -13.15
N ASP A 364 2.78 35.16 -14.08
CA ASP A 364 1.82 35.80 -14.97
C ASP A 364 2.53 36.40 -16.19
N PHE A 365 1.79 36.70 -17.24
CA PHE A 365 2.26 37.51 -18.36
C PHE A 365 1.15 38.36 -18.97
N TRP A 366 1.53 39.53 -19.45
CA TRP A 366 0.62 40.48 -20.09
C TRP A 366 1.16 40.88 -21.45
N THR A 367 0.31 40.86 -22.47
CA THR A 367 0.66 41.28 -23.82
C THR A 367 0.21 42.71 -24.07
N SER A 368 1.02 43.47 -24.80
CA SER A 368 0.61 44.78 -25.33
C SER A 368 -0.60 44.68 -26.25
N ALA A 369 -1.36 45.77 -26.36
CA ALA A 369 -2.55 45.84 -27.21
C ALA A 369 -2.24 45.61 -28.71
N ASN A 370 -1.07 46.05 -29.17
CA ASN A 370 -0.58 45.81 -30.53
C ASN A 370 0.22 44.50 -30.65
N ASN A 371 0.33 43.73 -29.58
CA ASN A 371 1.00 42.44 -29.54
C ASN A 371 2.50 42.50 -29.86
N GLU A 372 3.14 43.68 -29.81
CA GLU A 372 4.56 43.87 -30.17
C GLU A 372 5.52 43.48 -29.04
N TRP A 373 5.07 43.68 -27.80
CA TRP A 373 5.80 43.31 -26.59
C TRP A 373 4.91 42.60 -25.58
N TYR A 374 5.53 41.87 -24.67
CA TYR A 374 4.87 41.26 -23.51
C TYR A 374 5.72 41.45 -22.27
N MET A 375 5.07 41.55 -21.12
CA MET A 375 5.73 41.59 -19.81
C MET A 375 5.48 40.26 -19.12
N VAL A 376 6.54 39.66 -18.56
CA VAL A 376 6.46 38.40 -17.81
C VAL A 376 6.83 38.66 -16.37
N ARG A 377 5.98 38.22 -15.45
CA ARG A 377 6.28 38.17 -14.01
C ARG A 377 6.88 36.81 -13.68
N LEU A 378 8.09 36.83 -13.17
CA LEU A 378 8.85 35.63 -12.80
C LEU A 378 9.02 35.55 -11.29
N LEU A 379 8.87 34.35 -10.72
CA LEU A 379 9.30 34.03 -9.37
C LEU A 379 10.74 33.52 -9.40
N LEU A 380 11.61 34.15 -8.60
CA LEU A 380 13.01 33.82 -8.47
C LEU A 380 13.33 33.33 -7.07
N HIS A 381 14.12 32.27 -6.99
CA HIS A 381 14.85 31.94 -5.77
C HIS A 381 16.21 32.61 -5.79
N ILE A 382 16.47 33.45 -4.80
CA ILE A 382 17.72 34.18 -4.62
C ILE A 382 18.47 33.56 -3.45
N VAL A 383 19.72 33.21 -3.69
CA VAL A 383 20.63 32.69 -2.69
C VAL A 383 21.67 33.75 -2.40
N THR A 384 21.74 34.23 -1.16
CA THR A 384 22.76 35.21 -0.77
C THR A 384 23.95 34.55 -0.09
N LYS A 385 25.07 35.27 -0.07
CA LYS A 385 26.22 34.94 0.76
C LYS A 385 25.85 35.05 2.24
N CYS A 386 26.66 34.40 3.05
CA CYS A 386 26.64 34.57 4.49
C CYS A 386 27.10 35.98 4.85
N GLY A 387 26.23 36.76 5.49
CA GLY A 387 26.71 37.87 6.31
C GLY A 387 27.55 37.30 7.46
N LYS A 388 28.83 37.66 7.55
CA LYS A 388 29.61 37.40 8.77
C LYS A 388 28.97 38.20 9.91
N LYS A 389 28.46 37.49 10.92
CA LYS A 389 27.78 37.98 12.14
C LYS A 389 26.27 38.23 12.01
N TRP A 390 25.49 37.25 12.47
CA TRP A 390 24.36 37.48 13.36
C TRP A 390 24.56 36.53 14.56
N ASP A 391 24.56 37.10 15.76
CA ASP A 391 24.97 36.46 17.00
C ASP A 391 24.04 35.34 17.44
N LYS A 392 24.69 34.30 18.00
CA LYS A 392 24.23 33.20 18.89
C LYS A 392 22.97 32.39 18.49
N PRO A 393 23.06 31.05 18.47
CA PRO A 393 21.85 30.23 18.46
C PRO A 393 21.08 30.43 19.76
N GLU A 394 19.86 30.97 19.67
CA GLU A 394 18.89 30.89 20.75
C GLU A 394 18.60 29.40 21.05
N HIS A 395 18.70 29.09 22.34
CA HIS A 395 18.36 27.87 23.06
C HIS A 395 18.13 26.56 22.27
N ASP A 396 18.95 25.55 22.63
CA ASP A 396 18.63 24.12 22.52
C ASP A 396 17.24 23.86 23.14
N GLU A 397 16.20 23.78 22.31
CA GLU A 397 15.00 23.04 22.68
C GLU A 397 15.40 21.58 22.79
N SER A 398 15.37 21.09 24.02
CA SER A 398 15.64 19.72 24.42
C SER A 398 15.00 18.71 23.45
N ASN A 399 15.81 17.77 22.97
CA ASN A 399 15.38 16.58 22.26
C ASN A 399 14.40 15.76 23.13
N GLU A 400 13.09 15.97 22.98
CA GLU A 400 12.08 15.07 23.52
C GLU A 400 11.49 14.21 22.39
N ILE A 401 12.24 13.18 21.99
CA ILE A 401 11.61 11.97 21.45
C ILE A 401 11.05 11.24 22.67
N GLY A 402 9.75 11.40 22.96
CA GLY A 402 9.10 10.58 23.99
C GLY A 402 7.91 11.14 24.78
N LYS A 403 7.37 12.33 24.47
CA LYS A 403 6.17 12.83 25.18
C LYS A 403 5.08 13.32 24.24
N THR A 404 4.32 12.38 23.70
CA THR A 404 2.90 12.61 23.37
C THR A 404 2.07 11.69 24.26
N SER A 405 2.01 12.03 25.55
CA SER A 405 0.94 11.57 26.42
C SER A 405 -0.34 12.31 26.02
N PHE A 406 -1.33 11.54 25.57
CA PHE A 406 -2.72 11.94 25.44
C PHE A 406 -3.21 12.64 26.70
N ILE A 407 -3.66 13.89 26.57
CA ILE A 407 -4.73 14.47 27.40
C ILE A 407 -5.65 15.20 26.44
N GLY A 408 -6.93 14.82 26.45
CA GLY A 408 -7.95 15.38 25.59
C GLY A 408 -8.59 16.67 26.12
N ILE A 409 -9.49 17.16 25.27
CA ILE A 409 -10.63 18.07 25.50
C ILE A 409 -10.26 19.55 25.75
N PHE A 410 -10.57 20.45 24.79
CA PHE A 410 -11.78 21.30 24.81
C PHE A 410 -11.88 22.20 23.57
N ALA A 411 -13.13 22.52 23.26
CA ALA A 411 -13.63 23.35 22.17
C ALA A 411 -13.00 24.76 22.08
N GLY A 412 -13.11 25.34 20.88
CA GLY A 412 -12.83 26.75 20.65
C GLY A 412 -12.92 27.08 19.17
N GLU A 413 -14.14 27.36 18.69
CA GLU A 413 -14.36 28.23 17.52
C GLU A 413 -13.48 29.47 17.64
N PHE A 414 -12.81 29.89 16.55
CA PHE A 414 -12.66 31.30 16.20
C PHE A 414 -12.17 31.35 14.74
N GLY A 415 -13.05 31.80 13.85
CA GLY A 415 -12.62 32.43 12.61
C GLY A 415 -12.03 33.81 12.88
N PHE A 416 -11.37 34.39 11.89
CA PHE A 416 -11.68 35.73 11.40
C PHE A 416 -10.79 36.11 10.19
N TYR A 417 -11.50 36.61 9.18
CA TYR A 417 -11.15 37.47 8.03
C TYR A 417 -10.01 37.09 7.08
#